data_AF-A0A662LYQ2-F1
#
_entry.id   AF-A0A662LYQ2-F1
#
_cell.length_a   1.000
_cell.length_b   1.000
_cell.length_c   1.000
_cell.angle_alpha   90.00
_cell.angle_beta   90.00
_cell.angle_gamma   90.00
#
_symmetry.space_group_name_H-M   'P 1'
#
loop_
_entity.id
_entity.type
_entity.pdbx_description
1 polymer ?
#
loop_
_entity_poly.entity_id
_entity_poly.type
_entity_poly.pdbx_seq_one_letter_code
_entity_poly.pdbx_strand_id
1 'polypeptide(L)'
;DITAMLKQEVTKEDINRELKRAADNELNGIMDYTEEPIVSVDIIGNPHSAIIDGLSTNTIGNLAKVLSWYDNEWGYSCRLVDLVKYMFK
;
A
#
# COMPACT_ATOMS: atom_id res chain seq x y z
N ASP A 1 -2.72 4.47 -8.40
CA ASP A 1 -3.21 5.82 -8.08
C ASP A 1 -4.69 5.70 -7.74
N ILE A 2 -5.07 6.07 -6.52
CA ILE A 2 -6.45 6.09 -6.04
C ILE A 2 -6.76 7.49 -5.55
N THR A 3 -7.87 8.05 -6.03
CA THR A 3 -8.42 9.33 -5.56
C THR A 3 -9.83 9.11 -5.03
N ALA A 4 -10.12 9.56 -3.82
CA ALA A 4 -11.39 9.31 -3.15
C ALA A 4 -11.87 10.51 -2.33
N MET A 5 -13.19 10.70 -2.30
CA MET A 5 -13.87 11.62 -1.40
C MET A 5 -14.14 10.92 -0.06
N LEU A 6 -13.58 11.47 1.02
CA LEU A 6 -13.75 10.96 2.37
C LEU A 6 -14.95 11.62 3.06
N LYS A 7 -15.48 10.94 4.09
CA LYS A 7 -16.62 11.45 4.88
C LYS A 7 -16.27 12.64 5.77
N GLN A 8 -14.98 12.86 6.01
CA GLN A 8 -14.43 13.91 6.85
C GLN A 8 -13.15 14.44 6.21
N GLU A 9 -12.77 15.65 6.59
CA GLU A 9 -11.47 16.22 6.23
C GLU A 9 -10.36 15.50 6.99
N VAL A 10 -9.25 15.22 6.31
CA VAL A 10 -8.07 14.57 6.88
C VAL A 10 -6.82 15.23 6.30
N THR A 11 -5.72 15.16 7.06
CA THR A 11 -4.41 15.61 6.56
C THR A 11 -3.66 14.48 5.87
N LYS A 12 -2.64 14.81 5.07
CA LYS A 12 -1.73 13.81 4.51
C LYS A 12 -1.02 13.01 5.62
N GLU A 13 -0.71 13.65 6.74
CA GLU A 13 -0.07 13.02 7.90
C GLU A 13 -0.99 11.99 8.55
N ASP A 14 -2.30 12.27 8.63
CA ASP A 14 -3.27 11.31 9.14
C ASP A 14 -3.36 10.07 8.25
N ILE A 15 -3.43 10.24 6.93
CA ILE A 15 -3.47 9.12 5.98
C ILE A 15 -2.18 8.29 6.08
N ASN A 16 -1.03 8.93 6.01
CA ASN A 16 0.26 8.26 6.05
C ASN A 16 0.45 7.50 7.37
N ARG A 17 0.06 8.09 8.51
CA ARG A 17 0.12 7.43 9.82
C ARG A 17 -0.74 6.18 9.86
N GLU A 18 -1.99 6.24 9.41
CA GLU A 18 -2.88 5.07 9.45
C GLU A 18 -2.45 3.97 8.45
N LEU A 19 -1.98 4.34 7.24
CA LEU A 19 -1.49 3.36 6.27
C LEU A 19 -0.20 2.68 6.74
N LYS A 20 0.73 3.43 7.32
CA LYS A 20 1.95 2.87 7.92
C LYS A 20 1.60 1.94 9.08
N ARG A 21 0.70 2.35 9.97
CA ARG A 21 0.21 1.50 11.06
C ARG A 21 -0.40 0.21 10.54
N ALA A 22 -1.24 0.27 9.50
CA ALA A 22 -1.85 -0.92 8.93
C ALA A 22 -0.82 -1.88 8.32
N ALA A 23 0.20 -1.34 7.62
CA ALA A 23 1.33 -2.12 7.09
C ALA A 23 2.13 -2.81 8.21
N ASP A 24 2.38 -2.12 9.32
CA ASP A 24 3.13 -2.68 10.46
C ASP A 24 2.33 -3.75 11.24
N ASN A 25 0.99 -3.72 11.15
CA ASN A 25 0.09 -4.53 11.98
C ASN A 25 -0.77 -5.50 11.14
N GLU A 26 -2.06 -5.20 10.95
CA GLU A 26 -3.04 -6.13 10.39
C GLU A 26 -2.77 -6.54 8.94
N LEU A 27 -2.00 -5.75 8.19
CA LEU A 27 -1.59 -6.04 6.81
C LEU A 27 -0.10 -6.40 6.71
N ASN A 28 0.57 -6.70 7.82
CA ASN A 28 1.98 -7.08 7.81
C ASN A 28 2.21 -8.31 6.91
N GLY A 29 3.16 -8.19 5.98
CA GLY A 29 3.46 -9.20 4.95
C GLY A 29 2.53 -9.16 3.73
N ILE A 30 1.48 -8.34 3.74
CA ILE A 30 0.58 -8.11 2.60
C ILE A 30 0.76 -6.70 2.02
N MET A 31 0.83 -5.68 2.88
CA MET A 31 1.03 -4.29 2.50
C MET A 31 2.32 -3.75 3.15
N ASP A 32 3.04 -2.94 2.40
CA ASP A 32 4.23 -2.21 2.84
C ASP A 32 4.01 -0.70 2.71
N TYR A 33 4.86 0.10 3.38
CA TYR A 33 4.81 1.55 3.36
C TYR A 33 6.22 2.13 3.27
N THR A 34 6.43 3.09 2.37
CA THR A 34 7.72 3.75 2.20
C THR A 34 7.59 5.27 2.08
N GLU A 35 8.61 5.96 2.57
CA GLU A 35 8.86 7.39 2.34
C GLU A 35 10.20 7.61 1.62
N GLU A 36 10.78 6.54 1.08
CA GLU A 36 11.97 6.63 0.24
C GLU A 36 11.57 7.07 -1.19
N PRO A 37 12.40 7.87 -1.87
CA PRO A 37 12.15 8.32 -3.24
C PRO A 37 12.42 7.19 -4.25
N ILE A 38 11.59 6.15 -4.21
CA ILE A 38 11.71 4.96 -5.04
C ILE A 38 11.15 5.17 -6.45
N VAL A 39 11.59 4.32 -7.38
CA VAL A 39 11.07 4.19 -8.73
C VAL A 39 10.66 2.74 -9.02
N SER A 40 10.06 2.51 -10.19
CA SER A 40 9.48 1.20 -10.54
C SER A 40 10.48 0.03 -10.52
N VAL A 41 11.77 0.27 -10.73
CA VAL A 41 12.77 -0.81 -10.74
C VAL A 41 13.11 -1.30 -9.34
N ASP A 42 12.92 -0.46 -8.33
CA ASP A 42 13.29 -0.76 -6.94
C ASP A 42 12.34 -1.78 -6.29
N ILE A 43 11.14 -1.97 -6.87
CA ILE A 43 10.11 -2.88 -6.36
C ILE A 43 10.11 -4.25 -7.05
N ILE A 44 10.99 -4.49 -8.04
CA ILE A 44 11.03 -5.77 -8.76
C ILE A 44 11.33 -6.89 -7.76
N GLY A 45 10.47 -7.91 -7.73
CA GLY A 45 10.59 -9.03 -6.79
C GLY A 45 10.16 -8.70 -5.35
N ASN A 46 9.52 -7.54 -5.11
CA ASN A 46 8.93 -7.24 -3.80
C ASN A 46 7.65 -8.09 -3.59
N PRO A 47 7.54 -8.88 -2.51
CA PRO A 47 6.46 -9.85 -2.33
C PRO A 47 5.15 -9.23 -1.83
N HIS A 48 5.13 -7.94 -1.48
CA HIS A 48 3.93 -7.28 -0.98
C HIS A 48 2.93 -7.04 -2.13
N SER A 49 1.64 -7.09 -1.80
CA SER A 49 0.56 -6.82 -2.75
C SER A 49 0.35 -5.34 -3.02
N ALA A 50 0.82 -4.49 -2.11
CA ALA A 50 0.75 -3.04 -2.21
C ALA A 50 1.91 -2.44 -1.42
N ILE A 51 2.59 -1.45 -1.98
CA ILE A 51 3.63 -0.66 -1.32
C ILE A 51 3.18 0.80 -1.41
N ILE A 52 2.69 1.35 -0.30
CA ILE A 52 2.20 2.72 -0.23
C ILE A 52 3.37 3.69 -0.33
N ASP A 53 3.26 4.64 -1.26
CA ASP A 53 4.21 5.75 -1.39
C ASP A 53 3.71 6.96 -0.60
N GLY A 54 4.28 7.15 0.58
CA GLY A 54 3.93 8.23 1.50
C GLY A 54 4.34 9.63 1.01
N LEU A 55 5.33 9.74 0.11
CA LEU A 55 5.73 11.01 -0.49
C LEU A 55 4.69 11.49 -1.51
N SER A 56 3.98 10.56 -2.15
CA SER A 56 2.95 10.81 -3.16
C SER A 56 1.54 11.08 -2.58
N THR A 57 1.34 10.94 -1.27
CA THR A 57 0.06 11.20 -0.62
C THR A 57 -0.30 12.69 -0.67
N ASN A 58 -1.55 13.00 -1.05
CA ASN A 58 -2.04 14.38 -1.08
C ASN A 58 -3.50 14.49 -0.62
N THR A 59 -3.86 15.64 -0.05
CA THR A 59 -5.19 15.93 0.47
C THR A 59 -5.61 17.35 0.13
N ILE A 60 -6.87 17.53 -0.30
CA ILE A 60 -7.51 18.83 -0.52
C ILE A 60 -8.90 18.78 0.13
N GLY A 61 -9.06 19.36 1.32
CA GLY A 61 -10.29 19.22 2.11
C GLY A 61 -10.54 17.75 2.47
N ASN A 62 -11.65 17.18 2.00
CA ASN A 62 -11.96 15.76 2.14
C ASN A 62 -11.63 14.92 0.89
N LEU A 63 -10.99 15.49 -0.14
CA LEU A 63 -10.46 14.73 -1.27
C LEU A 63 -9.06 14.21 -0.93
N ALA A 64 -8.87 12.89 -0.98
CA ALA A 64 -7.60 12.23 -0.71
C ALA A 64 -7.08 11.51 -1.96
N LYS A 65 -5.76 11.57 -2.16
CA LYS A 65 -5.04 10.85 -3.21
C LYS A 65 -3.93 10.03 -2.59
N VAL A 66 -3.86 8.74 -2.93
CA VAL A 66 -2.82 7.80 -2.49
C VAL A 66 -2.25 7.06 -3.71
N LEU A 67 -0.94 6.87 -3.71
CA LEU A 67 -0.24 6.06 -4.70
C LEU A 67 0.27 4.78 -4.03
N SER A 68 0.09 3.67 -4.73
CA SER A 68 0.64 2.37 -4.34
C SER A 68 1.37 1.77 -5.52
N TRP A 69 2.55 1.25 -5.25
CA TRP A 69 3.32 0.40 -6.14
C TRP A 69 2.96 -1.06 -5.92
N TYR A 70 3.22 -1.91 -6.92
CA TYR A 70 3.20 -3.36 -6.79
C TYR A 70 3.93 -3.98 -7.99
N ASP A 71 4.67 -5.05 -7.74
CA ASP A 71 5.14 -5.93 -8.81
C ASP A 71 3.96 -6.83 -9.20
N ASN A 72 3.43 -6.63 -10.40
CA ASN A 72 2.24 -7.30 -10.87
C ASN A 72 2.43 -8.81 -11.10
N GLU A 73 3.67 -9.28 -11.28
CA GLU A 73 3.96 -10.70 -11.47
C GLU A 73 4.28 -11.35 -10.12
N TRP A 74 5.18 -10.74 -9.35
CA TRP A 74 5.74 -11.36 -8.15
C TRP A 74 4.79 -11.31 -6.96
N GLY A 75 4.27 -10.13 -6.62
CA GLY A 75 3.36 -9.97 -5.48
C GLY A 75 2.09 -10.79 -5.66
N TYR A 76 1.54 -10.86 -6.88
CA TYR A 76 0.39 -11.70 -7.20
C TYR A 76 0.70 -13.20 -7.07
N SER A 77 1.86 -13.64 -7.58
CA SER A 77 2.29 -15.05 -7.46
C SER A 77 2.45 -15.49 -6.01
N CYS A 78 2.99 -14.61 -5.14
CA CYS A 78 3.06 -14.87 -3.70
C CYS A 78 1.65 -15.05 -3.09
N ARG A 79 0.68 -14.20 -3.46
CA ARG A 79 -0.70 -14.33 -2.95
C ARG A 79 -1.40 -15.60 -3.41
N LEU A 80 -1.09 -16.13 -4.60
CA LEU A 80 -1.61 -17.43 -5.03
C LEU A 80 -1.11 -18.56 -4.13
N VAL A 81 0.17 -18.55 -3.75
CA VAL A 81 0.73 -19.54 -2.82
C VAL A 81 0.08 -19.41 -1.44
N ASP A 82 -0.13 -18.18 -0.96
CA ASP A 82 -0.80 -17.92 0.32
C ASP A 82 -2.25 -18.41 0.30
N LEU A 83 -2.98 -18.18 -0.80
CA LEU A 83 -4.35 -18.67 -0.98
C LEU A 83 -4.41 -20.21 -0.97
N VAL A 84 -3.51 -20.88 -1.68
CA VAL A 84 -3.40 -22.35 -1.65
C VAL A 84 -3.18 -22.84 -0.22
N LYS A 85 -2.21 -22.26 0.51
CA LYS A 85 -1.97 -22.61 1.92
C LYS A 85 -3.19 -22.39 2.80
N TYR A 86 -3.96 -21.32 2.56
CA TYR A 86 -5.19 -21.04 3.29
C TYR A 86 -6.29 -22.07 3.01
N MET A 87 -6.45 -22.50 1.75
CA MET A 87 -7.46 -23.50 1.36
C MET A 87 -7.19 -24.90 1.91
N PHE A 88 -5.92 -25.25 2.12
CA PHE A 88 -5.50 -26.55 2.66
C PHE A 88 -5.31 -26.55 4.19
N LYS A 89 -5.71 -25.47 4.86
CA LYS A 89 -5.69 -25.33 6.32
C LYS A 89 -7.01 -25.76 6.93
#